data_AF-A0A970N5I0-F1
#
_entry.id   AF-A0A970N5I0-F1
#
_cell.length_a   1.000
_cell.length_b   1.000
_cell.length_c   1.000
_cell.angle_alpha   90.00
_cell.angle_beta   90.00
_cell.angle_gamma   90.00
#
_symmetry.space_group_name_H-M   'P 1'
#
loop_
_entity.id
_entity.type
_entity.pdbx_description
1 polymer ?
#
loop_
_entity_poly.entity_id
_entity_poly.type
_entity_poly.pdbx_seq_one_letter_code
_entity_poly.pdbx_strand_id
1 'polypeptide(L)'
;MKNLKLLLLSFLSASRAKFLEKKFISKSFNAILVLFIILASGYAYTTFENTTLRTISALMVFVLSFSLYILNLDVNLVKYFLKKKKIPFILPSVILVFVLGVSAFITMVFTREFDYLISYAYYGLLILSAFFVIRVFTFETFKSFFIKIMFGLSIISLIFFIFINISGTQFGISTFTNGKNSIYSNYFFVFFQNIYLNRLQSIFWEPGLFSSFLIIALAFEIIDKNKFRIHYVLVFIISIIFTFSTFAYLMLTIVSLLFVNKLVRSKSTRFSV
;
A
#
# COMPACT_ATOMS: atom_id res chain seq x y z
N MET A 1 -22.44 14.04 30.82
CA MET A 1 -22.46 12.73 30.12
C MET A 1 -23.25 12.70 28.80
N LYS A 2 -24.45 13.29 28.68
CA LYS A 2 -25.22 13.32 27.41
C LYS A 2 -24.43 13.90 26.21
N ASN A 3 -23.68 14.98 26.42
CA ASN A 3 -22.86 15.61 25.35
C ASN A 3 -21.68 14.73 24.91
N LEU A 4 -21.07 13.96 25.80
CA LEU A 4 -19.97 13.06 25.46
C LEU A 4 -20.47 11.85 24.66
N LYS A 5 -21.67 11.35 25.00
CA LYS A 5 -22.32 10.24 24.29
C LYS A 5 -22.78 10.66 22.89
N LEU A 6 -23.33 11.87 22.72
CA LEU A 6 -23.65 12.46 21.41
C LEU A 6 -22.40 12.71 20.56
N LEU A 7 -21.28 13.12 21.18
CA LEU A 7 -20.01 13.34 20.50
C LEU A 7 -19.37 12.01 20.06
N LEU A 8 -19.35 11.00 20.93
CA LEU A 8 -18.92 9.64 20.62
C LEU A 8 -19.80 9.00 19.55
N LEU A 9 -21.11 9.21 19.60
CA LEU A 9 -22.04 8.77 18.56
C LEU A 9 -21.80 9.50 17.23
N SER A 10 -21.42 10.78 17.24
CA SER A 10 -21.01 11.50 16.02
C SER A 10 -19.66 11.03 15.44
N PHE A 11 -18.80 10.45 16.29
CA PHE A 11 -17.51 9.87 15.91
C PHE A 11 -17.64 8.42 15.42
N LEU A 12 -18.52 7.63 16.05
CA LEU A 12 -18.81 6.23 15.72
C LEU A 12 -19.86 6.10 14.62
N SER A 13 -20.64 7.16 14.35
CA SER A 13 -21.51 7.20 13.19
C SER A 13 -20.66 7.28 11.92
N ALA A 14 -20.39 6.11 11.38
CA ALA A 14 -20.22 5.83 9.97
C ALA A 14 -21.25 6.53 9.04
N SER A 15 -22.19 7.35 9.53
CA SER A 15 -23.17 8.10 8.77
C SER A 15 -22.58 9.30 8.00
N ARG A 16 -21.39 9.80 8.36
CA ARG A 16 -20.67 10.75 7.50
C ARG A 16 -20.02 10.11 6.27
N ALA A 17 -19.95 8.78 6.22
CA ALA A 17 -19.53 8.03 5.04
C ALA A 17 -20.50 8.20 3.85
N LYS A 18 -21.72 8.73 4.06
CA LYS A 18 -22.65 9.07 2.96
C LYS A 18 -22.55 10.51 2.45
N PHE A 19 -22.12 11.47 3.27
CA PHE A 19 -22.03 12.88 2.84
C PHE A 19 -20.71 13.22 2.13
N LEU A 20 -19.73 12.31 2.22
CA LEU A 20 -18.53 12.29 1.40
C LEU A 20 -18.66 11.30 0.23
N GLU A 21 -19.82 11.24 -0.43
CA GLU A 21 -19.79 11.17 -1.90
C GLU A 21 -19.13 12.47 -2.40
N LYS A 22 -17.82 12.55 -2.17
CA LYS A 22 -16.98 13.70 -2.44
C LYS A 22 -16.91 13.79 -3.96
N LYS A 23 -17.82 14.58 -4.53
CA LYS A 23 -17.91 15.00 -5.94
C LYS A 23 -16.61 15.65 -6.49
N PHE A 24 -15.54 15.66 -5.70
CA PHE A 24 -14.28 16.35 -5.96
C PHE A 24 -13.08 15.41 -6.15
N ILE A 25 -13.18 14.14 -5.75
CA ILE A 25 -12.07 13.21 -5.94
C ILE A 25 -12.30 12.44 -7.25
N SER A 26 -11.54 12.82 -8.29
CA SER A 26 -11.56 12.10 -9.55
C SER A 26 -11.06 10.67 -9.37
N LYS A 27 -11.55 9.73 -10.20
CA LYS A 27 -11.05 8.35 -10.22
C LYS A 27 -9.53 8.29 -10.40
N SER A 28 -8.97 9.21 -11.19
CA SER A 28 -7.53 9.32 -11.43
C SER A 28 -6.77 9.68 -10.16
N PHE A 29 -7.28 10.61 -9.34
CA PHE A 29 -6.63 10.99 -8.09
C PHE A 29 -6.62 9.84 -7.07
N ASN A 30 -7.71 9.08 -6.98
CA ASN A 30 -7.75 7.87 -6.15
C ASN A 30 -6.73 6.81 -6.62
N ALA A 31 -6.59 6.60 -7.93
CA ALA A 31 -5.60 5.69 -8.48
C ALA A 31 -4.18 6.12 -8.11
N ILE A 32 -3.88 7.43 -8.24
CA ILE A 32 -2.58 7.99 -7.86
C ILE A 32 -2.31 7.77 -6.38
N LEU A 33 -3.25 8.09 -5.50
CA LEU A 33 -3.08 7.88 -4.06
C LEU A 33 -2.83 6.41 -3.71
N VAL A 34 -3.57 5.47 -4.31
CA VAL A 34 -3.33 4.04 -4.08
C VAL A 34 -1.97 3.61 -4.61
N LEU A 35 -1.52 4.12 -5.76
CA LEU A 35 -0.17 3.87 -6.25
C LEU A 35 0.89 4.40 -5.27
N PHE A 36 0.71 5.60 -4.73
CA PHE A 36 1.62 6.16 -3.71
C PHE A 36 1.62 5.32 -2.43
N ILE A 37 0.48 4.77 -2.00
CA ILE A 37 0.42 3.85 -0.86
C ILE A 37 1.24 2.59 -1.14
N ILE A 38 1.09 2.00 -2.35
CA ILE A 38 1.84 0.80 -2.74
C ILE A 38 3.35 1.12 -2.77
N LEU A 39 3.75 2.26 -3.32
CA LEU A 39 5.15 2.71 -3.33
C LEU A 39 5.67 2.97 -1.90
N ALA A 40 4.87 3.57 -1.02
CA ALA A 40 5.25 3.77 0.38
C ALA A 40 5.44 2.46 1.17
N SER A 41 4.87 1.34 0.70
CA SER A 41 4.82 0.06 1.43
C SER A 41 6.01 -0.88 1.19
N GLY A 42 7.10 -0.38 0.61
CA GLY A 42 8.35 -1.13 0.43
C GLY A 42 9.01 -0.99 -0.94
N TYR A 43 8.84 0.16 -1.57
CA TYR A 43 9.48 0.50 -2.83
C TYR A 43 11.02 0.45 -2.76
N ALA A 44 11.65 0.05 -3.85
CA ALA A 44 13.09 -0.23 -3.92
C ALA A 44 13.99 0.89 -3.40
N TYR A 45 13.63 2.15 -3.67
CA TYR A 45 14.43 3.32 -3.29
C TYR A 45 14.60 3.49 -1.78
N THR A 46 13.77 2.84 -0.97
CA THR A 46 13.93 2.84 0.50
C THR A 46 15.14 2.03 0.97
N THR A 47 15.65 1.12 0.13
CA THR A 47 16.71 0.15 0.48
C THR A 47 18.07 0.44 -0.16
N PHE A 48 18.15 1.47 -1.00
CA PHE A 48 19.39 1.86 -1.66
C PHE A 48 20.27 2.71 -0.75
N GLU A 49 21.59 2.55 -0.88
CA GLU A 49 22.56 3.30 -0.08
C GLU A 49 22.55 4.80 -0.41
N ASN A 50 22.12 5.14 -1.63
CA ASN A 50 22.06 6.51 -2.10
C ASN A 50 21.05 7.34 -1.25
N THR A 51 21.60 8.27 -0.47
CA THR A 51 20.85 9.14 0.44
C THR A 51 19.80 9.98 -0.28
N THR A 52 20.04 10.36 -1.54
CA THR A 52 19.09 11.13 -2.37
C THR A 52 17.84 10.32 -2.67
N LEU A 53 17.97 9.05 -3.09
CA LEU A 53 16.81 8.18 -3.41
C LEU A 53 15.97 7.85 -2.18
N ARG A 54 16.64 7.65 -1.04
CA ARG A 54 15.96 7.48 0.26
C ARG A 54 15.20 8.74 0.66
N THR A 55 15.80 9.92 0.45
CA THR A 55 15.15 11.21 0.71
C THR A 55 13.92 11.44 -0.18
N ILE A 56 14.01 11.09 -1.47
CA ILE A 56 12.86 11.12 -2.39
C ILE A 56 11.72 10.23 -1.87
N SER A 57 12.04 9.02 -1.40
CA SER A 57 11.05 8.11 -0.82
C SER A 57 10.38 8.70 0.43
N ALA A 58 11.15 9.36 1.30
CA ALA A 58 10.61 10.05 2.48
C ALA A 58 9.71 11.23 2.11
N LEU A 59 10.10 12.03 1.11
CA LEU A 59 9.28 13.11 0.56
C LEU A 59 7.97 12.59 -0.04
N MET A 60 7.99 11.47 -0.75
CA MET A 60 6.78 10.83 -1.27
C MET A 60 5.81 10.43 -0.16
N VAL A 61 6.32 9.84 0.93
CA VAL A 61 5.50 9.48 2.11
C VAL A 61 4.95 10.72 2.80
N PHE A 62 5.74 11.79 2.89
CA PHE A 62 5.28 13.07 3.44
C PHE A 62 4.15 13.67 2.58
N VAL A 63 4.32 13.75 1.26
CA VAL A 63 3.31 14.25 0.33
C VAL A 63 2.03 13.40 0.39
N LEU A 64 2.16 12.08 0.48
CA LEU A 64 1.02 11.17 0.68
C LEU A 64 0.30 11.47 2.00
N SER A 65 1.04 11.53 3.12
CA SER A 65 0.50 11.81 4.45
C SER A 65 -0.26 13.15 4.47
N PHE A 66 0.35 14.18 3.89
CA PHE A 66 -0.21 15.53 3.82
C PHE A 66 -1.47 15.57 2.94
N SER A 67 -1.44 14.92 1.78
CA SER A 67 -2.61 14.82 0.88
C SER A 67 -3.77 14.12 1.59
N LEU A 68 -3.51 12.98 2.24
CA LEU A 68 -4.52 12.24 3.00
C LEU A 68 -5.05 13.03 4.20
N TYR A 69 -4.19 13.79 4.89
CA TYR A 69 -4.59 14.70 5.96
C TYR A 69 -5.56 15.77 5.45
N ILE A 70 -5.24 16.45 4.35
CA ILE A 70 -6.12 17.45 3.72
C ILE A 70 -7.47 16.83 3.35
N LEU A 71 -7.47 15.60 2.80
CA LEU A 71 -8.71 14.92 2.44
C LEU A 71 -9.54 14.50 3.65
N ASN A 72 -8.91 14.27 4.79
CA ASN A 72 -9.56 13.93 6.05
C ASN A 72 -9.99 15.17 6.86
N LEU A 73 -9.55 16.38 6.47
CA LEU A 73 -10.00 17.61 7.12
C LEU A 73 -11.49 17.87 6.87
N ASP A 74 -12.24 17.97 7.96
CA ASP A 74 -13.62 18.46 7.92
C ASP A 74 -13.65 19.98 8.00
N VAL A 75 -13.78 20.61 6.83
CA VAL A 75 -13.81 22.06 6.65
C VAL A 75 -14.92 22.73 7.48
N ASN A 76 -16.06 22.06 7.70
CA ASN A 76 -17.17 22.63 8.46
C ASN A 76 -16.87 22.66 9.96
N LEU A 77 -16.21 21.63 10.48
CA LEU A 77 -15.74 21.57 11.86
C LEU A 77 -14.63 22.61 12.10
N VAL A 78 -13.70 22.77 11.14
CA VAL A 78 -12.68 23.83 11.18
C VAL A 78 -13.34 25.22 11.23
N LYS A 79 -14.29 25.50 10.34
CA LYS A 79 -15.05 26.77 10.34
C LYS A 79 -15.83 27.00 11.64
N TYR A 80 -16.44 25.95 12.19
CA TYR A 80 -17.16 26.02 13.46
C TYR A 80 -16.25 26.44 14.61
N PHE A 81 -15.06 25.84 14.72
CA PHE A 81 -14.11 26.17 15.78
C PHE A 81 -13.51 27.57 15.64
N LEU A 82 -13.16 27.96 14.40
CA LEU A 82 -12.70 29.33 14.10
C LEU A 82 -13.72 30.37 14.56
N LYS A 83 -15.01 30.13 14.32
CA LYS A 83 -16.10 31.03 14.72
C LYS A 83 -16.33 31.07 16.23
N LYS A 84 -16.13 29.95 16.93
CA LYS A 84 -16.39 29.83 18.37
C LYS A 84 -15.20 30.25 19.26
N LYS A 85 -14.01 30.55 18.70
CA LYS A 85 -12.75 30.80 19.44
C LYS A 85 -12.48 29.75 20.55
N LYS A 86 -13.00 28.54 20.41
CA LYS A 86 -12.76 27.43 21.35
C LYS A 86 -11.76 26.48 20.71
N ILE A 87 -10.78 26.06 21.50
CA ILE A 87 -9.79 25.07 21.08
C ILE A 87 -10.56 23.78 20.75
N PRO A 88 -10.35 23.18 19.56
CA PRO A 88 -10.98 21.93 19.22
C PRO A 88 -10.60 20.84 20.21
N PHE A 89 -11.57 19.99 20.55
CA PHE A 89 -11.35 18.72 21.22
C PHE A 89 -10.25 17.96 20.46
N ILE A 90 -9.24 17.45 21.16
CA ILE A 90 -8.05 16.84 20.57
C ILE A 90 -8.48 15.78 19.54
N LEU A 91 -8.20 16.00 18.26
CA LEU A 91 -8.56 15.03 17.22
C LEU A 91 -7.81 13.72 17.48
N PRO A 92 -8.41 12.54 17.24
CA PRO A 92 -7.70 11.26 17.39
C PRO A 92 -6.39 11.17 16.60
N SER A 93 -6.27 11.90 15.48
CA SER A 93 -5.00 12.04 14.76
C SER A 93 -3.94 12.77 15.58
N VAL A 94 -4.30 13.78 16.35
CA VAL A 94 -3.38 14.51 17.25
C VAL A 94 -2.95 13.61 18.40
N ILE A 95 -3.86 12.82 18.98
CA ILE A 95 -3.51 11.82 20.00
C ILE A 95 -2.55 10.79 19.41
N LEU A 96 -2.82 10.28 18.21
CA LEU A 96 -1.95 9.32 17.53
C LEU A 96 -0.56 9.91 17.26
N VAL A 97 -0.47 11.12 16.72
CA VAL A 97 0.80 11.84 16.51
C VAL A 97 1.56 11.98 17.82
N PHE A 98 0.86 12.37 18.90
CA PHE A 98 1.47 12.52 20.23
C PHE A 98 2.02 11.19 20.76
N VAL A 99 1.21 10.12 20.74
CA VAL A 99 1.64 8.79 21.20
C VAL A 99 2.81 8.27 20.37
N LEU A 100 2.75 8.39 19.04
CA LEU A 100 3.85 8.00 18.16
C LEU A 100 5.12 8.81 18.45
N GLY A 101 4.99 10.13 18.58
CA GLY A 101 6.10 11.03 18.88
C GLY A 101 6.77 10.69 20.22
N VAL A 102 5.97 10.48 21.28
CA VAL A 102 6.48 10.06 22.60
C VAL A 102 7.15 8.69 22.52
N SER A 103 6.53 7.71 21.85
CA SER A 103 7.10 6.36 21.72
C SER A 103 8.43 6.36 20.94
N ALA A 104 8.52 7.17 19.88
CA ALA A 104 9.74 7.33 19.09
C ALA A 104 10.83 8.02 19.90
N PHE A 105 10.48 9.09 20.63
CA PHE A 105 11.40 9.80 21.50
C PHE A 105 11.96 8.90 22.61
N ILE A 106 11.09 8.15 23.30
CA ILE A 106 11.49 7.17 24.31
C ILE A 106 12.45 6.16 23.68
N THR A 107 12.06 5.52 22.57
CA THR A 107 12.91 4.54 21.87
C THR A 107 14.29 5.12 21.55
N MET A 108 14.35 6.31 20.95
CA MET A 108 15.58 6.98 20.56
C MET A 108 16.49 7.30 21.75
N VAL A 109 15.93 7.75 22.89
CA VAL A 109 16.70 8.01 24.12
C VAL A 109 17.26 6.71 24.69
N PHE A 110 16.47 5.64 24.72
CA PHE A 110 16.90 4.34 25.24
C PHE A 110 17.95 3.65 24.35
N THR A 111 17.83 3.75 23.03
CA THR A 111 18.81 3.16 22.08
C THR A 111 20.01 4.08 21.81
N ARG A 112 19.94 5.35 22.22
CA ARG A 112 20.94 6.40 21.93
C ARG A 112 21.13 6.67 20.43
N GLU A 113 20.11 6.43 19.62
CA GLU A 113 20.12 6.51 18.16
C GLU A 113 19.67 7.89 17.64
N PHE A 114 20.24 8.98 18.19
CA PHE A 114 19.83 10.35 17.84
C PHE A 114 20.06 10.71 16.37
N ASP A 115 21.05 10.07 15.71
CA ASP A 115 21.36 10.28 14.29
C ASP A 115 20.27 9.76 13.35
N TYR A 116 19.33 8.94 13.85
CA TYR A 116 18.28 8.29 13.07
C TYR A 116 16.92 9.03 13.13
N LEU A 117 16.89 10.29 13.57
CA LEU A 117 15.66 11.10 13.69
C LEU A 117 14.79 11.06 12.43
N ILE A 118 15.41 11.15 11.24
CA ILE A 118 14.71 11.12 9.95
C ILE A 118 14.00 9.78 9.74
N SER A 119 14.64 8.66 10.12
CA SER A 119 14.04 7.32 10.03
C SER A 119 12.82 7.20 10.95
N TYR A 120 12.91 7.68 12.20
CA TYR A 120 11.76 7.69 13.11
C TYR A 120 10.61 8.56 12.59
N ALA A 121 10.91 9.75 12.07
CA ALA A 121 9.90 10.61 11.44
C ALA A 121 9.25 9.92 10.23
N TYR A 122 10.04 9.26 9.39
CA TYR A 122 9.56 8.49 8.24
C TYR A 122 8.57 7.38 8.65
N TYR A 123 8.92 6.55 9.64
CA TYR A 123 8.01 5.51 10.14
C TYR A 123 6.76 6.10 10.81
N GLY A 124 6.90 7.20 11.53
CA GLY A 124 5.75 7.94 12.08
C GLY A 124 4.78 8.40 10.97
N LEU A 125 5.31 8.97 9.89
CA LEU A 125 4.52 9.37 8.72
C LEU A 125 3.87 8.17 8.01
N LEU A 126 4.53 7.02 7.93
CA LEU A 126 3.92 5.80 7.38
C LEU A 126 2.70 5.34 8.21
N ILE A 127 2.81 5.34 9.54
CA ILE A 127 1.70 4.95 10.42
C ILE A 127 0.56 5.97 10.31
N LEU A 128 0.87 7.27 10.27
CA LEU A 128 -0.12 8.33 10.08
C LEU A 128 -0.83 8.22 8.72
N SER A 129 -0.07 7.91 7.66
CA SER A 129 -0.63 7.62 6.34
C SER A 129 -1.64 6.48 6.43
N ALA A 130 -1.26 5.33 7.00
CA ALA A 130 -2.15 4.18 7.15
C ALA A 130 -3.46 4.53 7.90
N PHE A 131 -3.35 5.33 8.97
CA PHE A 131 -4.51 5.83 9.70
C PHE A 131 -5.42 6.74 8.85
N PHE A 132 -4.86 7.58 7.99
CA PHE A 132 -5.69 8.41 7.11
C PHE A 132 -6.27 7.62 5.92
N VAL A 133 -5.58 6.62 5.40
CA VAL A 133 -6.07 5.76 4.31
C VAL A 133 -7.42 5.15 4.68
N ILE A 134 -7.55 4.57 5.88
CA ILE A 134 -8.80 3.92 6.32
C ILE A 134 -9.96 4.91 6.52
N ARG A 135 -9.68 6.22 6.60
CA ARG A 135 -10.69 7.29 6.72
C ARG A 135 -11.07 7.89 5.37
N VAL A 136 -10.14 7.89 4.41
CA VAL A 136 -10.33 8.48 3.08
C VAL A 136 -10.95 7.46 2.12
N PHE A 137 -10.53 6.20 2.19
CA PHE A 137 -10.98 5.15 1.28
C PHE A 137 -11.96 4.21 1.95
N THR A 138 -13.05 3.90 1.25
CA THR A 138 -13.80 2.68 1.54
C THR A 138 -12.97 1.47 1.11
N PHE A 139 -13.10 0.36 1.83
CA PHE A 139 -12.39 -0.88 1.51
C PHE A 139 -12.62 -1.32 0.06
N GLU A 140 -13.85 -1.22 -0.43
CA GLU A 140 -14.21 -1.56 -1.81
C GLU A 140 -13.51 -0.67 -2.86
N THR A 141 -13.42 0.63 -2.60
CA THR A 141 -12.72 1.57 -3.49
C THR A 141 -11.23 1.25 -3.53
N PHE A 142 -10.61 1.09 -2.35
CA PHE A 142 -9.19 0.73 -2.24
C PHE A 142 -8.90 -0.58 -2.99
N LYS A 143 -9.65 -1.63 -2.67
CA LYS A 143 -9.56 -2.96 -3.31
C LYS A 143 -9.60 -2.86 -4.84
N SER A 144 -10.59 -2.16 -5.39
CA SER A 144 -10.75 -2.01 -6.84
C SER A 144 -9.53 -1.34 -7.51
N PHE A 145 -8.98 -0.29 -6.91
CA PHE A 145 -7.77 0.38 -7.44
C PHE A 145 -6.53 -0.48 -7.25
N PHE A 146 -6.37 -1.09 -6.07
CA PHE A 146 -5.24 -1.96 -5.73
C PHE A 146 -5.10 -3.10 -6.75
N ILE A 147 -6.18 -3.84 -7.02
CA ILE A 147 -6.17 -4.94 -7.99
C ILE A 147 -5.76 -4.46 -9.39
N LYS A 148 -6.29 -3.32 -9.85
CA LYS A 148 -5.97 -2.77 -11.19
C LYS A 148 -4.51 -2.35 -11.30
N ILE A 149 -3.98 -1.70 -10.28
CA ILE A 149 -2.58 -1.27 -10.24
C ILE A 149 -1.66 -2.49 -10.20
N MET A 150 -1.92 -3.45 -9.32
CA MET A 150 -1.13 -4.69 -9.24
C MET A 150 -1.16 -5.48 -10.54
N PHE A 151 -2.30 -5.51 -11.23
CA PHE A 151 -2.41 -6.16 -12.55
C PHE A 151 -1.54 -5.46 -13.61
N GLY A 152 -1.60 -4.13 -13.68
CA GLY A 152 -0.75 -3.35 -14.58
C GLY A 152 0.74 -3.57 -14.29
N LEU A 153 1.13 -3.51 -13.01
CA LEU A 153 2.50 -3.79 -12.57
C LEU A 153 2.94 -5.20 -12.94
N SER A 154 2.07 -6.20 -12.81
CA SER A 154 2.34 -7.60 -13.18
C SER A 154 2.62 -7.75 -14.68
N ILE A 155 1.79 -7.15 -15.53
CA ILE A 155 1.97 -7.19 -16.99
C ILE A 155 3.29 -6.54 -17.37
N ILE A 156 3.54 -5.32 -16.89
CA ILE A 156 4.78 -4.58 -17.21
C ILE A 156 6.00 -5.40 -16.77
N SER A 157 5.96 -5.97 -15.56
CA SER A 157 7.05 -6.78 -15.03
C SER A 157 7.26 -8.06 -15.85
N LEU A 158 6.20 -8.73 -16.27
CA LEU A 158 6.28 -9.93 -17.12
C LEU A 158 6.89 -9.63 -18.48
N ILE A 159 6.53 -8.49 -19.09
CA ILE A 159 7.11 -8.06 -20.38
C ILE A 159 8.62 -7.88 -20.24
N PHE A 160 9.07 -7.12 -19.23
CA PHE A 160 10.50 -6.92 -18.99
C PHE A 160 11.22 -8.22 -18.62
N PHE A 161 10.59 -9.07 -17.82
CA PHE A 161 11.15 -10.38 -17.47
C PHE A 161 11.39 -11.25 -18.69
N ILE A 162 10.39 -11.38 -19.58
CA ILE A 162 10.52 -12.15 -20.82
C ILE A 162 11.61 -11.54 -21.70
N PHE A 163 11.60 -10.21 -21.87
CA PHE A 163 12.58 -9.50 -22.68
C PHE A 163 14.02 -9.76 -22.20
N ILE A 164 14.30 -9.57 -20.91
CA ILE A 164 15.64 -9.74 -20.32
C ILE A 164 16.10 -11.20 -20.45
N ASN A 165 15.22 -12.17 -20.22
CA ASN A 165 15.57 -13.59 -20.31
C ASN A 165 15.79 -14.07 -21.76
N ILE A 166 15.13 -13.46 -22.75
CA ILE A 166 15.35 -13.78 -24.18
C ILE A 166 16.60 -13.08 -24.71
N SER A 167 16.78 -11.79 -24.39
CA SER A 167 17.89 -11.00 -24.93
C SER A 167 19.23 -11.37 -24.31
N GLY A 168 19.23 -11.92 -23.08
CA GLY A 168 20.43 -12.11 -22.27
C GLY A 168 21.10 -10.79 -21.85
N THR A 169 20.51 -9.64 -22.20
CA THR A 169 21.09 -8.31 -21.94
C THR A 169 20.53 -7.72 -20.64
N GLN A 170 21.43 -7.47 -19.70
CA GLN A 170 21.13 -6.68 -18.50
C GLN A 170 21.27 -5.18 -18.82
N PHE A 171 20.40 -4.65 -19.69
CA PHE A 171 20.37 -3.21 -19.98
C PHE A 171 19.49 -2.45 -18.98
N GLY A 172 20.05 -1.89 -17.92
CA GLY A 172 19.33 -0.93 -17.07
C GLY A 172 19.47 0.50 -17.61
N ILE A 173 18.41 1.30 -17.52
CA ILE A 173 18.50 2.78 -17.73
C ILE A 173 19.42 3.38 -16.66
N SER A 174 19.38 2.80 -15.47
CA SER A 174 20.24 3.09 -14.33
C SER A 174 20.49 1.81 -13.54
N THR A 175 21.61 1.76 -12.83
CA THR A 175 21.92 0.70 -11.86
C THR A 175 22.03 1.30 -10.47
N PHE A 176 21.60 0.54 -9.48
CA PHE A 176 21.64 0.93 -8.08
C PHE A 176 22.21 -0.19 -7.23
N THR A 177 22.95 0.19 -6.19
CA THR A 177 23.47 -0.75 -5.20
C THR A 177 22.67 -0.61 -3.92
N ASN A 178 22.19 -1.74 -3.38
CA ASN A 178 21.55 -1.74 -2.07
C ASN A 178 22.60 -1.78 -0.94
N GLY A 179 22.15 -1.62 0.32
CA GLY A 179 23.00 -1.70 1.52
C GLY A 179 23.77 -3.01 1.74
N LYS A 180 23.65 -3.97 0.82
CA LYS A 180 24.29 -5.29 0.84
C LYS A 180 25.10 -5.56 -0.44
N ASN A 181 25.53 -4.52 -1.15
CA ASN A 181 26.31 -4.61 -2.40
C ASN A 181 25.63 -5.39 -3.54
N SER A 182 24.31 -5.60 -3.49
CA SER A 182 23.58 -6.18 -4.62
C SER A 182 23.24 -5.11 -5.64
N ILE A 183 23.55 -5.37 -6.91
CA ILE A 183 23.30 -4.46 -8.02
C ILE A 183 21.91 -4.75 -8.60
N TYR A 184 21.11 -3.69 -8.74
CA TYR A 184 19.79 -3.71 -9.35
C TYR A 184 19.78 -2.85 -10.60
N SER A 185 19.32 -3.40 -11.71
CA SER A 185 19.02 -2.66 -12.92
C SER A 185 17.60 -2.12 -12.86
N ASN A 186 17.43 -0.84 -13.18
CA ASN A 186 16.14 -0.16 -13.19
C ASN A 186 15.62 0.02 -14.62
N TYR A 187 14.43 -0.50 -14.86
CA TYR A 187 13.68 -0.47 -16.11
C TYR A 187 12.37 0.30 -15.88
N PHE A 188 12.43 1.63 -15.88
CA PHE A 188 11.26 2.50 -15.64
C PHE A 188 10.49 2.12 -14.35
N PHE A 189 11.21 2.08 -13.22
CA PHE A 189 10.69 1.70 -11.91
C PHE A 189 10.41 0.21 -11.71
N VAL A 190 10.70 -0.65 -12.69
CA VAL A 190 10.80 -2.10 -12.47
C VAL A 190 12.25 -2.43 -12.18
N PHE A 191 12.51 -3.01 -11.02
CA PHE A 191 13.85 -3.37 -10.59
C PHE A 191 14.09 -4.84 -10.90
N PHE A 192 15.29 -5.17 -11.36
CA PHE A 192 15.77 -6.55 -11.46
C PHE A 192 17.15 -6.64 -10.84
N GLN A 193 17.33 -7.62 -9.96
CA GLN A 193 18.65 -7.91 -9.40
C GLN A 193 19.53 -8.56 -10.47
N ASN A 194 20.74 -8.03 -10.69
CA ASN A 194 21.69 -8.55 -11.67
C ASN A 194 22.38 -9.83 -11.15
N ILE A 195 21.63 -10.92 -11.03
CA ILE A 195 22.13 -12.25 -10.62
C ILE A 195 21.69 -13.29 -11.66
N TYR A 196 22.43 -14.40 -11.77
CA TYR A 196 22.20 -15.52 -12.68
C TYR A 196 20.75 -16.02 -12.80
N LEU A 197 19.92 -15.87 -11.76
CA LEU A 197 18.50 -16.17 -11.80
C LEU A 197 17.72 -14.87 -11.69
N ASN A 198 17.27 -14.35 -12.83
CA ASN A 198 16.29 -13.28 -12.86
C ASN A 198 15.01 -13.80 -12.20
N ARG A 199 14.58 -13.12 -11.15
CA ARG A 199 13.30 -13.38 -10.47
C ARG A 199 12.37 -12.23 -10.82
N LEU A 200 11.09 -12.54 -11.04
CA LEU A 200 10.11 -11.50 -11.33
C LEU A 200 10.00 -10.55 -10.14
N GLN A 201 10.35 -9.30 -10.40
CA GLN A 201 10.30 -8.17 -9.49
C GLN A 201 9.49 -7.07 -10.19
N SER A 202 9.14 -6.03 -9.45
CA SER A 202 8.37 -4.90 -9.99
C SER A 202 8.94 -3.60 -9.41
N ILE A 203 8.09 -2.67 -9.03
CA ILE A 203 8.43 -1.52 -8.17
C ILE A 203 9.09 -1.92 -6.84
N PHE A 204 8.94 -3.18 -6.44
CA PHE A 204 9.60 -3.75 -5.27
C PHE A 204 10.94 -4.37 -5.66
N TRP A 205 11.97 -4.09 -4.86
CA TRP A 205 13.31 -4.66 -5.04
C TRP A 205 13.38 -6.15 -4.69
N GLU A 206 12.46 -6.63 -3.84
CA GLU A 206 12.43 -8.00 -3.37
C GLU A 206 11.29 -8.80 -4.05
N PRO A 207 11.59 -9.96 -4.67
CA PRO A 207 10.55 -10.80 -5.29
C PRO A 207 9.51 -11.29 -4.28
N GLY A 208 9.95 -11.57 -3.04
CA GLY A 208 9.08 -11.99 -1.94
C GLY A 208 8.06 -10.92 -1.57
N LEU A 209 8.49 -9.65 -1.51
CA LEU A 209 7.60 -8.54 -1.26
C LEU A 209 6.58 -8.38 -2.41
N PHE A 210 7.04 -8.38 -3.66
CA PHE A 210 6.12 -8.30 -4.81
C PHE A 210 5.08 -9.43 -4.79
N SER A 211 5.52 -10.66 -4.56
CA SER A 211 4.64 -11.83 -4.49
C SER A 211 3.59 -11.71 -3.38
N SER A 212 3.91 -11.09 -2.24
CA SER A 212 2.97 -10.87 -1.14
C SER A 212 1.83 -9.93 -1.57
N PHE A 213 2.14 -8.86 -2.31
CA PHE A 213 1.12 -7.96 -2.86
C PHE A 213 0.26 -8.66 -3.94
N LEU A 214 0.86 -9.52 -4.77
CA LEU A 214 0.12 -10.33 -5.74
C LEU A 214 -0.83 -11.31 -5.08
N ILE A 215 -0.41 -11.95 -3.99
CA ILE A 215 -1.26 -12.86 -3.18
C ILE A 215 -2.46 -12.10 -2.61
N ILE A 216 -2.25 -10.89 -2.06
CA ILE A 216 -3.35 -10.06 -1.56
C ILE A 216 -4.30 -9.69 -2.71
N ALA A 217 -3.77 -9.28 -3.87
CA ALA A 217 -4.59 -8.93 -5.03
C ALA A 217 -5.41 -10.12 -5.53
N LEU A 218 -4.78 -11.29 -5.60
CA LEU A 218 -5.41 -12.56 -5.97
C LEU A 218 -6.50 -12.96 -4.97
N ALA A 219 -6.24 -12.84 -3.66
CA ALA A 219 -7.22 -13.11 -2.62
C ALA A 219 -8.44 -12.17 -2.74
N PHE A 220 -8.21 -10.87 -2.97
CA PHE A 220 -9.30 -9.94 -3.21
C PHE A 220 -10.14 -10.29 -4.44
N GLU A 221 -9.50 -10.70 -5.55
CA GLU A 221 -10.21 -11.11 -6.78
C GLU A 221 -11.03 -12.39 -6.56
N ILE A 222 -10.50 -13.35 -5.79
CA ILE A 222 -11.17 -14.62 -5.49
C ILE A 222 -12.32 -14.41 -4.50
N ILE A 223 -12.14 -13.60 -3.47
CA ILE A 223 -13.18 -13.41 -2.43
C ILE A 223 -14.35 -12.59 -2.95
N ASP A 224 -14.13 -11.70 -3.93
CA ASP A 224 -15.19 -10.88 -4.49
C ASP A 224 -16.28 -11.75 -5.14
N LYS A 225 -17.52 -11.61 -4.66
CA LYS A 225 -18.65 -12.46 -5.07
C LYS A 225 -19.20 -12.08 -6.45
N ASN A 226 -19.00 -10.84 -6.89
CA ASN A 226 -19.78 -10.28 -7.99
C ASN A 226 -19.01 -10.16 -9.31
N LYS A 227 -17.67 -10.23 -9.31
CA LYS A 227 -16.83 -9.88 -10.47
C LYS A 227 -15.57 -10.73 -10.58
N PHE A 228 -15.70 -12.05 -10.66
CA PHE A 228 -14.55 -12.92 -10.87
C PHE A 228 -13.97 -12.74 -12.28
N ARG A 229 -12.77 -12.14 -12.39
CA ARG A 229 -12.11 -11.92 -13.68
C ARG A 229 -10.93 -12.87 -13.84
N ILE A 230 -11.13 -13.91 -14.64
CA ILE A 230 -10.13 -14.98 -14.84
C ILE A 230 -8.78 -14.45 -15.35
N HIS A 231 -8.77 -13.42 -16.19
CA HIS A 231 -7.52 -12.84 -16.70
C HIS A 231 -6.67 -12.18 -15.60
N TYR A 232 -7.28 -11.56 -14.57
CA TYR A 232 -6.54 -11.05 -13.41
C TYR A 232 -5.90 -12.20 -12.63
N VAL A 233 -6.68 -13.25 -12.38
CA VAL A 233 -6.23 -14.44 -11.65
C VAL A 233 -5.05 -15.11 -12.36
N LEU A 234 -5.15 -15.34 -13.67
CA LEU A 234 -4.09 -15.96 -14.45
C LEU A 234 -2.80 -15.14 -14.43
N VAL A 235 -2.90 -13.82 -14.65
CA VAL A 235 -1.73 -12.93 -14.60
C VAL A 235 -1.08 -12.97 -13.22
N PHE A 236 -1.85 -12.88 -12.13
CA PHE A 236 -1.29 -12.94 -10.78
C PHE A 236 -0.63 -14.28 -10.47
N ILE A 237 -1.24 -15.41 -10.84
CA ILE A 237 -0.65 -16.74 -10.62
C ILE A 237 0.66 -16.88 -11.40
N ILE A 238 0.67 -16.52 -12.69
CA ILE A 238 1.87 -16.58 -13.53
C ILE A 238 2.97 -15.69 -12.93
N SER A 239 2.64 -14.47 -12.52
CA SER A 239 3.60 -13.58 -11.88
C SER A 239 4.12 -14.14 -10.55
N ILE A 240 3.27 -14.73 -9.71
CA ILE A 240 3.67 -15.39 -8.46
C ILE A 240 4.67 -16.52 -8.74
N ILE A 241 4.41 -17.37 -9.74
CA ILE A 241 5.31 -18.46 -10.14
C ILE A 241 6.69 -17.89 -10.51
N PHE A 242 6.74 -16.87 -11.36
CA PHE A 242 8.01 -16.29 -11.80
C PHE A 242 8.74 -15.46 -10.72
N THR A 243 8.13 -15.19 -9.57
CA THR A 243 8.88 -14.61 -8.43
C THR A 243 9.87 -15.59 -7.78
N PHE A 244 9.75 -16.89 -8.06
CA PHE A 244 10.57 -17.95 -7.45
C PHE A 244 10.70 -17.82 -5.92
N SER A 245 9.59 -17.56 -5.25
CA SER A 245 9.54 -17.32 -3.79
C SER A 245 8.85 -18.48 -3.08
N THR A 246 9.58 -19.21 -2.23
CA THR A 246 9.05 -20.33 -1.45
C THR A 246 7.86 -19.92 -0.59
N PHE A 247 7.94 -18.74 0.04
CA PHE A 247 6.83 -18.17 0.81
C PHE A 247 5.60 -17.94 -0.06
N ALA A 248 5.80 -17.45 -1.30
CA ALA A 248 4.70 -17.19 -2.20
C ALA A 248 3.99 -18.46 -2.63
N TYR A 249 4.73 -19.55 -2.85
CA TYR A 249 4.15 -20.85 -3.21
C TYR A 249 3.30 -21.41 -2.08
N LEU A 250 3.78 -21.33 -0.83
CA LEU A 250 3.01 -21.74 0.35
C LEU A 250 1.71 -20.94 0.47
N MET A 251 1.79 -19.62 0.32
CA MET A 251 0.62 -18.74 0.39
C MET A 251 -0.34 -18.94 -0.79
N LEU A 252 0.18 -19.24 -1.99
CA LEU A 252 -0.65 -19.58 -3.15
C LEU A 252 -1.45 -20.85 -2.90
N THR A 253 -0.89 -21.86 -2.22
CA THR A 253 -1.63 -23.05 -1.80
C THR A 253 -2.81 -22.68 -0.89
N ILE A 254 -2.58 -21.83 0.12
CA ILE A 254 -3.64 -21.36 1.03
C ILE A 254 -4.74 -20.61 0.27
N VAL A 255 -4.38 -19.70 -0.63
CA VAL A 255 -5.36 -18.96 -1.44
C VAL A 255 -6.11 -19.88 -2.41
N SER A 256 -5.45 -20.90 -2.94
CA SER A 256 -6.09 -21.92 -3.79
C SER A 256 -7.14 -22.72 -3.03
N LEU A 257 -6.92 -23.04 -1.75
CA LEU A 257 -7.92 -23.68 -0.90
C LEU A 257 -9.17 -22.80 -0.71
N LEU A 258 -8.99 -21.48 -0.57
CA LEU A 258 -10.11 -20.54 -0.53
C LEU A 258 -10.92 -20.55 -1.84
N PHE A 259 -10.22 -20.64 -2.98
CA PHE A 259 -10.87 -20.73 -4.28
C PHE A 259 -11.70 -22.01 -4.43
N VAL A 260 -11.14 -23.17 -4.05
CA VAL A 260 -11.86 -24.45 -4.07
C VAL A 260 -13.11 -24.39 -3.17
N ASN A 261 -12.99 -23.86 -1.95
CA ASN A 261 -14.13 -23.71 -1.05
C ASN A 261 -15.25 -22.84 -1.66
N LYS A 262 -14.88 -21.74 -2.32
CA LYS A 262 -15.85 -20.89 -3.05
C LYS A 262 -16.57 -21.67 -4.16
N LEU A 263 -15.83 -22.46 -4.95
CA LEU A 263 -16.42 -23.28 -6.02
C LEU A 263 -17.37 -24.34 -5.48
N VAL A 264 -17.02 -25.02 -4.39
CA VAL A 264 -17.86 -26.02 -3.74
C VAL A 264 -19.15 -25.40 -3.22
N ARG A 265 -19.07 -24.26 -2.50
CA ARG A 265 -20.25 -23.55 -1.98
C ARG A 265 -21.18 -23.07 -3.10
N SER A 266 -20.63 -22.55 -4.18
CA SER A 266 -21.42 -22.08 -5.33
C SER A 266 -22.21 -23.21 -6.00
N LYS A 267 -21.68 -24.44 -6.02
CA LYS A 267 -22.40 -25.62 -6.54
C LYS A 267 -23.50 -26.06 -5.55
N SER A 268 -23.20 -26.12 -4.25
CA SER A 268 -24.17 -26.54 -3.23
C SER A 268 -25.45 -25.70 -3.24
N THR A 269 -25.36 -24.38 -3.45
CA THR A 269 -26.54 -23.50 -3.52
C THR A 269 -27.38 -23.67 -4.79
N ARG A 270 -26.86 -24.32 -5.84
CA ARG A 270 -27.62 -24.60 -7.08
C ARG A 270 -28.44 -25.90 -7.00
N PHE A 271 -28.13 -26.79 -6.06
CA PHE A 271 -28.85 -28.07 -5.87
C PHE A 271 -29.92 -28.00 -4.77
N SER A 272 -30.06 -26.85 -4.10
CA SER A 272 -31.01 -26.62 -3.01
C SER A 272 -32.18 -25.70 -3.40
N VAL A 273 -32.48 -25.60 -4.70
CA VAL A 273 -33.63 -24.86 -5.27
C VAL A 273 -34.48 -25.81 -6.08
#